data_AF-A0A962B1Z1-F1
#
_entry.id   AF-A0A962B1Z1-F1
#
_cell.length_a   1.000
_cell.length_b   1.000
_cell.length_c   1.000
_cell.angle_alpha   90.00
_cell.angle_beta   90.00
_cell.angle_gamma   90.00
#
_symmetry.space_group_name_H-M   'P 1'
#
loop_
_entity.id
_entity.type
_entity.pdbx_description
1 polymer ?
#
loop_
_entity_poly.entity_id
_entity_poly.type
_entity_poly.pdbx_seq_one_letter_code
_entity_poly.pdbx_strand_id
1 'polypeptide(L)'
;MSSLPASESEGLAALTTEILSEIAAAADLGALDQVRVSSLGKKGRVSLLMQRLGGMKPEEGKAFGQAVNSAKDSIQAALEARK
;
A
#
# COMPACT_ATOMS: atom_id res chain seq x y z
N MET A 1 18.11 -5.79 15.94
CA MET A 1 17.11 -4.70 15.84
C MET A 1 17.24 -4.08 14.47
N SER A 2 16.53 -4.62 13.46
CA SER A 2 16.47 -4.00 12.13
C SER A 2 15.52 -2.80 12.21
N SER A 3 16.09 -1.63 12.47
CA SER A 3 15.39 -0.36 12.28
C SER A 3 15.12 -0.21 10.79
N LEU A 4 13.88 0.10 10.40
CA LEU A 4 13.64 0.58 9.05
C LEU A 4 14.47 1.85 8.84
N PRO A 5 15.08 2.05 7.65
CA PRO A 5 15.50 3.37 7.26
C PRO A 5 14.25 4.26 7.19
N ALA A 6 14.25 5.36 7.94
CA ALA A 6 13.09 6.26 8.06
C ALA A 6 12.49 6.64 6.69
N SER A 7 13.33 6.78 5.66
CA SER A 7 12.95 7.11 4.28
C SER A 7 11.97 6.10 3.64
N GLU A 8 12.10 4.79 3.89
CA GLU A 8 11.18 3.80 3.28
C GLU A 8 9.83 3.72 4.02
N SER A 9 9.83 3.92 5.34
CA SER A 9 8.59 4.03 6.12
C SER A 9 7.78 5.27 5.74
N GLU A 10 8.47 6.40 5.58
CA GLU A 10 7.86 7.69 5.26
C GLU A 10 7.26 7.68 3.86
N GLY A 11 7.96 7.10 2.89
CA GLY A 11 7.44 6.90 1.53
C GLY A 11 6.21 6.00 1.48
N LEU A 12 6.17 4.93 2.29
CA LEU A 12 5.00 4.06 2.39
C LEU A 12 3.80 4.77 3.06
N ALA A 13 4.03 5.51 4.14
CA ALA A 13 2.98 6.26 4.82
C ALA A 13 2.38 7.34 3.91
N ALA A 14 3.23 8.05 3.15
CA ALA A 14 2.80 9.02 2.15
C ALA A 14 1.96 8.36 1.06
N LEU A 15 2.45 7.26 0.48
CA LEU A 15 1.71 6.49 -0.54
C LEU A 15 0.34 6.00 -0.03
N THR A 16 0.30 5.51 1.21
CA THR A 16 -0.95 5.05 1.81
C THR A 16 -1.95 6.20 1.94
N THR A 17 -1.50 7.35 2.41
CA THR A 17 -2.33 8.55 2.57
C THR A 17 -2.85 9.08 1.23
N GLU A 18 -2.01 9.07 0.21
CA GLU A 18 -2.36 9.43 -1.17
C GLU A 18 -3.47 8.52 -1.69
N ILE A 19 -3.30 7.20 -1.60
CA ILE A 19 -4.31 6.23 -2.06
C ILE A 19 -5.61 6.38 -1.28
N LEU A 20 -5.56 6.57 0.04
CA LEU A 20 -6.76 6.81 0.85
C LEU A 20 -7.49 8.09 0.42
N SER A 21 -6.76 9.14 0.03
CA SER A 21 -7.35 10.36 -0.52
C SER A 21 -7.97 10.14 -1.89
N GLU A 22 -7.32 9.37 -2.78
CA GLU A 22 -7.90 8.98 -4.07
C GLU A 22 -9.20 8.17 -3.89
N ILE A 23 -9.22 7.23 -2.95
CA ILE A 23 -10.43 6.47 -2.57
C ILE A 23 -11.52 7.42 -2.09
N ALA A 24 -11.16 8.38 -1.22
CA ALA A 24 -12.11 9.36 -0.71
C ALA A 24 -12.67 10.27 -1.82
N ALA A 25 -11.84 10.62 -2.80
CA ALA A 25 -12.20 11.47 -3.93
C ALA A 25 -12.92 10.74 -5.09
N ALA A 26 -12.94 9.41 -5.09
CA ALA A 26 -13.58 8.61 -6.15
C ALA A 26 -15.08 8.92 -6.25
N ALA A 27 -15.53 9.44 -7.40
CA ALA A 27 -16.91 9.90 -7.60
C ALA A 27 -17.92 8.76 -7.79
N ASP A 28 -17.46 7.59 -8.22
CA ASP A 28 -18.29 6.44 -8.55
C ASP A 28 -17.51 5.13 -8.42
N LEU A 29 -18.21 4.00 -8.57
CA LEU A 29 -17.64 2.65 -8.47
C LEU A 29 -16.55 2.38 -9.51
N GLY A 30 -16.63 3.00 -10.69
CA GLY A 30 -15.59 2.89 -11.72
C GLY A 30 -14.30 3.58 -11.30
N ALA A 31 -14.41 4.82 -10.79
CA ALA A 31 -13.28 5.53 -10.21
C ALA A 31 -12.67 4.76 -9.02
N LEU A 32 -13.50 4.16 -8.17
CA LEU A 32 -13.05 3.33 -7.05
C LEU A 32 -12.28 2.09 -7.52
N ASP A 33 -12.75 1.42 -8.58
CA ASP A 33 -12.04 0.27 -9.16
C ASP A 33 -10.72 0.66 -9.81
N GLN A 34 -10.64 1.83 -10.47
CA GLN A 34 -9.37 2.37 -10.99
C GLN A 34 -8.35 2.58 -9.86
N VAL A 35 -8.77 3.17 -8.74
CA VAL A 35 -7.91 3.33 -7.57
C VAL A 35 -7.48 1.97 -7.01
N ARG A 36 -8.39 1.01 -6.89
CA ARG A 36 -8.07 -0.38 -6.49
C ARG A 36 -7.04 -1.03 -7.41
N VAL A 37 -7.20 -0.93 -8.72
CA VAL A 37 -6.29 -1.56 -9.70
C VAL A 37 -4.92 -0.86 -9.69
N SER A 38 -4.88 0.47 -9.58
CA SER A 38 -3.63 1.24 -9.53
C SER A 38 -2.83 1.06 -8.23
N SER A 39 -3.51 0.73 -7.12
CA SER A 39 -2.89 0.51 -5.82
C SER A 39 -2.59 -0.97 -5.55
N LEU A 40 -3.61 -1.84 -5.64
CA LEU A 40 -3.57 -3.25 -5.26
C LEU A 40 -3.56 -4.22 -6.45
N GLY A 41 -3.65 -3.73 -7.69
CA GLY A 41 -3.61 -4.57 -8.88
C GLY A 41 -2.25 -5.26 -9.08
N LYS A 42 -2.13 -6.08 -10.12
CA LYS A 42 -0.92 -6.86 -10.42
C LYS A 42 0.34 -5.99 -10.65
N LYS A 43 0.15 -4.76 -11.13
CA LYS A 43 1.20 -3.72 -11.27
C LYS A 43 0.94 -2.53 -10.35
N GLY A 44 0.11 -2.72 -9.33
CA GLY A 44 -0.28 -1.65 -8.42
C GLY A 44 0.90 -1.21 -7.55
N ARG A 45 0.87 0.05 -7.13
CA ARG A 45 1.93 0.69 -6.33
C ARG A 45 2.28 -0.16 -5.09
N VAL A 46 1.28 -0.67 -4.36
CA VAL A 46 1.48 -1.49 -3.16
C VAL A 46 1.97 -2.90 -3.50
N SER A 47 1.44 -3.52 -4.57
CA SER A 47 1.87 -4.85 -5.03
C SER A 47 3.33 -4.87 -5.46
N LEU A 48 3.82 -3.81 -6.10
CA LEU A 48 5.22 -3.66 -6.48
C LEU A 48 6.13 -3.56 -5.24
N LEU A 49 5.68 -2.88 -4.18
CA LEU A 49 6.42 -2.85 -2.90
C LEU A 49 6.49 -4.23 -2.26
N MET A 50 5.39 -5.01 -2.27
CA MET A 50 5.40 -6.40 -1.79
C MET A 50 6.35 -7.29 -2.61
N GLN A 51 6.40 -7.13 -3.94
CA GLN A 51 7.34 -7.88 -4.77
C GLN A 51 8.80 -7.51 -4.48
N ARG A 52 9.10 -6.22 -4.28
CA ARG A 52 10.43 -5.76 -3.87
C ARG A 52 10.85 -6.37 -2.53
N LEU A 53 9.90 -6.52 -1.61
CA LEU A 53 10.08 -7.19 -0.32
C LEU A 53 10.44 -8.67 -0.46
N GLY A 54 9.83 -9.36 -1.43
CA GLY A 54 10.12 -10.77 -1.71
C GLY A 54 11.55 -11.02 -2.21
N GLY A 55 12.25 -9.98 -2.66
CA GLY A 55 13.69 -10.04 -3.01
C GLY A 55 14.63 -9.69 -1.85
N MET A 56 14.11 -9.27 -0.69
CA MET A 56 14.92 -8.92 0.48
C MET A 56 15.13 -10.13 1.41
N LYS A 57 16.18 -10.09 2.24
CA LYS A 57 16.38 -11.10 3.28
C LYS A 57 15.27 -10.99 4.35
N PRO A 58 14.75 -12.11 4.86
CA PRO A 58 13.62 -12.12 5.80
C PRO A 58 13.88 -11.34 7.11
N GLU A 59 15.15 -11.23 7.53
CA GLU A 59 15.55 -10.51 8.75
C GLU A 59 15.58 -8.98 8.57
N GLU A 60 15.79 -8.50 7.34
CA GLU A 60 15.83 -7.07 7.00
C GLU A 60 14.46 -6.57 6.56
N GLY A 61 13.70 -7.42 5.87
CA GLY A 61 12.38 -7.10 5.35
C GLY A 61 11.23 -7.22 6.36
N LYS A 62 11.42 -7.76 7.56
CA LYS A 62 10.29 -8.07 8.48
C LYS A 62 9.45 -6.84 8.84
N ALA A 63 10.10 -5.76 9.29
CA ALA A 63 9.41 -4.56 9.71
C ALA A 63 8.79 -3.79 8.52
N PHE A 64 9.47 -3.79 7.36
CA PHE A 64 8.95 -3.18 6.14
C PHE A 64 7.77 -4.00 5.61
N GLY A 65 7.86 -5.32 5.68
CA GLY A 65 6.79 -6.25 5.28
C GLY A 65 5.55 -6.10 6.14
N GLN A 66 5.71 -5.93 7.45
CA GLN A 66 4.58 -5.61 8.32
C GLN A 66 3.95 -4.27 7.93
N ALA A 67 4.75 -3.23 7.72
CA ALA A 67 4.24 -1.92 7.32
C ALA A 67 3.48 -1.99 5.98
N VAL A 68 4.03 -2.67 4.96
CA VAL A 68 3.40 -2.82 3.64
C VAL A 68 2.10 -3.61 3.73
N ASN A 69 2.05 -4.67 4.56
CA ASN A 69 0.80 -5.40 4.81
C ASN A 69 -0.24 -4.52 5.51
N SER A 70 0.14 -3.77 6.55
CA SER A 70 -0.78 -2.84 7.22
C SER A 70 -1.31 -1.74 6.29
N ALA A 71 -0.47 -1.21 5.40
CA ALA A 71 -0.88 -0.25 4.38
C ALA A 71 -1.90 -0.88 3.41
N LYS A 72 -1.61 -2.09 2.91
CA LYS A 72 -2.52 -2.84 2.04
C LYS A 72 -3.88 -3.06 2.71
N ASP A 73 -3.90 -3.52 3.95
CA ASP A 73 -5.13 -3.80 4.69
C ASP A 73 -5.95 -2.52 4.90
N SER A 74 -5.29 -1.41 5.21
CA SER A 74 -5.95 -0.09 5.37
C SER A 74 -6.60 0.38 4.07
N ILE A 75 -5.90 0.24 2.94
CA ILE A 75 -6.41 0.59 1.61
C ILE A 75 -7.60 -0.31 1.24
N GLN A 76 -7.48 -1.61 1.49
CA GLN A 76 -8.55 -2.57 1.18
C GLN A 76 -9.80 -2.30 2.02
N ALA A 77 -9.64 -2.00 3.32
CA ALA A 77 -10.75 -1.63 4.19
C ALA A 77 -11.44 -0.33 3.71
N ALA A 78 -10.68 0.68 3.29
CA ALA A 78 -11.24 1.92 2.78
C ALA A 78 -11.99 1.73 1.45
N LEU A 79 -11.47 0.88 0.55
CA LEU A 79 -12.14 0.51 -0.69
C LEU A 79 -13.47 -0.21 -0.43
N GLU A 80 -13.47 -1.21 0.45
CA GLU A 80 -14.68 -1.97 0.79
C GLU A 80 -15.71 -1.11 1.54
N ALA A 81 -15.29 -0.14 2.36
CA ALA A 81 -16.19 0.81 3.01
C ALA A 81 -16.88 1.78 2.05
N ARG A 82 -16.35 1.93 0.83
CA ARG A 82 -16.89 2.81 -0.22
C ARG A 82 -17.70 2.06 -1.29
N LYS A 83 -17.70 0.74 -1.24
CA LYS A 83 -18.30 -0.15 -2.22
C LYS A 83 -19.76 -0.45 -1.85
#